data_AF-A0AB34KFD3-F1
#
_entry.id   AF-A0AB34KFD3-F1
#
_cell.length_a   1.000
_cell.length_b   1.000
_cell.length_c   1.000
_cell.angle_alpha   90.00
_cell.angle_beta   90.00
_cell.angle_gamma   90.00
#
_symmetry.space_group_name_H-M   'P 1'
#
loop_
_entity.id
_entity.type
_entity.pdbx_description
1 polymer ?
#
loop_
_entity_poly.entity_id
_entity_poly.type
_entity_poly.pdbx_seq_one_letter_code
_entity_poly.pdbx_strand_id
1 'polypeptide(L)'
;MALERAMQRLSLRPASVCRDCRRTFVSPAKPRQQQSQAAAIAETLQNTRSAPASPQRKQPSPAAVTTSVGPQPAQDAFAFANKAVRDVERSQNRQMQEEQIRNVARGADRKALEQQQTRRWLIGDVYAPHDLSGVEMSKWRRVKQKARPRYDVIDQLNINPTDHYKNFSIMSEYVTDMGKIKHSKDTGLRPRNQRKMAKAVRRAIGLGLIPSVYRHPEILKTESAFARRVALSRG
;
A
#
# COMPACT_ATOMS: atom_id res chain seq x y z
N MET A 1 -51.38 44.31 43.79
CA MET A 1 -50.56 45.18 42.93
C MET A 1 -49.10 44.72 43.06
N ALA A 2 -48.44 44.02 42.15
CA ALA A 2 -48.70 43.65 40.78
C ALA A 2 -47.88 42.37 40.50
N LEU A 3 -48.55 41.32 40.03
CA LEU A 3 -47.96 40.05 39.60
C LEU A 3 -48.02 40.02 38.07
N GLU A 4 -47.45 41.03 37.42
CA GLU A 4 -47.44 41.13 35.96
C GLU A 4 -46.18 41.86 35.51
N ARG A 5 -45.19 41.09 35.06
CA ARG A 5 -44.17 41.49 34.05
C ARG A 5 -43.31 40.28 33.69
N ALA A 6 -43.98 39.16 33.41
CA ALA A 6 -43.45 38.14 32.52
C ALA A 6 -43.96 38.47 31.12
N MET A 7 -43.08 38.34 30.12
CA MET A 7 -43.36 38.47 28.69
C MET A 7 -43.29 39.90 28.13
N GLN A 8 -42.09 40.31 27.75
CA GLN A 8 -41.93 41.23 26.61
C GLN A 8 -40.53 41.09 26.00
N ARG A 9 -40.52 40.76 24.70
CA ARG A 9 -39.45 40.94 23.70
C ARG A 9 -38.46 39.78 23.47
N LEU A 10 -38.97 38.68 22.93
CA LEU A 10 -38.25 37.88 21.92
C LEU A 10 -38.79 38.25 20.54
N SER A 11 -38.24 39.28 19.91
CA SER A 11 -38.49 39.56 18.49
C SER A 11 -37.58 38.67 17.65
N LEU A 12 -38.08 37.52 17.21
CA LEU A 12 -37.43 36.71 16.19
C LEU A 12 -37.49 37.48 14.86
N ARG A 13 -36.34 37.98 14.41
CA ARG A 13 -36.18 38.48 13.04
C ARG A 13 -36.31 37.30 12.06
N PRO A 14 -37.19 37.35 11.05
CA PRO A 14 -37.17 36.35 10.00
C PRO A 14 -35.89 36.51 9.17
N ALA A 15 -35.15 35.41 9.00
CA ALA A 15 -34.01 35.37 8.10
C ALA A 15 -34.49 35.68 6.67
N SER A 16 -33.90 36.69 6.03
CA SER A 16 -34.09 36.96 4.61
C SER A 16 -33.53 35.77 3.81
N VAL A 17 -34.42 34.94 3.31
CA VAL A 17 -34.08 33.87 2.37
C VAL A 17 -33.62 34.54 1.07
N CYS A 18 -32.31 34.51 0.82
CA CYS A 18 -31.72 34.96 -0.44
C CYS A 18 -32.32 34.15 -1.60
N ARG A 19 -33.13 34.81 -2.45
CA ARG A 19 -33.76 34.18 -3.62
C ARG A 19 -32.79 33.89 -4.78
N ASP A 20 -31.53 34.31 -4.67
CA ASP A 20 -30.52 34.16 -5.72
C ASP A 20 -29.51 33.02 -5.51
N CYS A 21 -29.69 32.19 -4.47
CA CYS A 21 -28.91 30.96 -4.31
C CYS A 21 -29.59 29.76 -5.00
N ARG A 22 -29.90 29.88 -6.30
CA ARG A 22 -30.18 28.71 -7.15
C ARG A 22 -28.85 27.98 -7.41
N ARG A 23 -28.49 27.06 -6.53
CA ARG A 23 -27.48 26.04 -6.83
C ARG A 23 -28.05 25.07 -7.85
N THR A 24 -27.68 25.23 -9.11
CA THR A 24 -27.81 24.18 -10.11
C THR A 24 -26.89 23.02 -9.72
N PHE A 25 -27.48 21.91 -9.29
CA PHE A 25 -26.75 20.65 -9.19
C PHE A 25 -26.54 20.12 -10.61
N VAL A 26 -25.39 20.41 -11.20
CA VAL A 26 -24.91 19.70 -12.38
C VAL A 26 -24.41 18.33 -11.91
N SER A 27 -25.13 17.28 -12.25
CA SER A 27 -24.69 15.90 -12.06
C SER A 27 -23.36 15.68 -12.80
N PRO A 28 -22.31 15.14 -12.16
CA PRO A 28 -21.12 14.74 -12.89
C PRO A 28 -21.45 13.57 -13.83
N ALA A 29 -21.02 13.69 -15.08
CA ALA A 29 -21.08 12.61 -16.06
C ALA A 29 -20.37 11.36 -15.52
N LYS A 30 -20.95 10.19 -15.79
CA LYS A 30 -20.38 8.87 -15.47
C LYS A 30 -18.90 8.81 -15.83
N PRO A 31 -18.00 8.30 -14.96
CA PRO A 31 -16.64 8.01 -15.37
C PRO A 31 -16.69 6.94 -16.47
N ARG A 32 -16.05 7.26 -17.60
CA ARG A 32 -15.73 6.36 -18.69
C ARG A 32 -15.10 5.09 -18.08
N GLN A 33 -15.74 3.94 -18.28
CA GLN A 33 -15.22 2.63 -17.89
C GLN A 33 -13.81 2.50 -18.47
N GLN A 34 -12.79 2.66 -17.63
CA GLN A 34 -11.48 2.11 -17.91
C GLN A 34 -11.64 0.60 -17.82
N GLN A 35 -11.53 -0.08 -18.96
CA GLN A 35 -11.42 -1.53 -19.03
C GLN A 35 -10.25 -1.94 -18.14
N SER A 36 -10.56 -2.45 -16.95
CA SER A 36 -9.56 -3.03 -16.05
C SER A 36 -8.93 -4.23 -16.75
N GLN A 37 -7.61 -4.41 -16.59
CA GLN A 37 -6.85 -5.52 -17.18
C GLN A 37 -7.45 -6.91 -16.92
N ALA A 38 -8.30 -7.05 -15.89
CA ALA A 38 -9.09 -8.26 -15.62
C ALA A 38 -10.08 -8.64 -16.75
N ALA A 39 -10.62 -7.67 -17.51
CA ALA A 39 -11.51 -7.93 -18.64
C ALA A 39 -10.74 -8.50 -19.85
N ALA A 40 -9.52 -8.02 -20.10
CA ALA A 40 -8.65 -8.54 -21.14
C ALA A 40 -8.19 -9.99 -20.85
N ILE A 41 -7.99 -10.33 -19.57
CA ILE A 41 -7.67 -11.70 -19.15
C ILE A 41 -8.88 -12.63 -19.35
N ALA A 42 -10.09 -12.15 -19.09
CA ALA A 42 -11.32 -12.93 -19.32
C ALA A 42 -11.56 -13.23 -20.81
N GLU A 43 -11.27 -12.30 -21.72
CA GLU A 43 -11.34 -12.53 -23.18
C GLU A 43 -10.26 -13.51 -23.67
N THR A 44 -9.05 -13.45 -23.09
CA THR A 44 -7.95 -14.35 -23.47
C THR A 44 -8.25 -15.81 -23.08
N LEU A 45 -8.88 -16.03 -21.92
CA LEU A 45 -9.29 -17.38 -21.47
C LEU A 45 -10.43 -17.96 -22.31
N GLN A 46 -11.32 -17.12 -22.85
CA GLN A 46 -12.39 -17.57 -23.74
C GLN A 46 -11.85 -18.01 -25.11
N ASN A 47 -10.84 -17.32 -25.66
CA ASN A 47 -10.19 -17.72 -26.91
C ASN A 47 -9.43 -19.05 -26.84
N THR A 48 -8.93 -19.45 -25.66
CA THR A 48 -8.28 -20.76 -25.50
C THR A 48 -9.25 -21.94 -25.45
N ARG A 49 -10.56 -21.71 -25.33
CA ARG A 49 -11.57 -22.77 -25.23
C ARG A 49 -12.08 -23.27 -26.59
N SER A 50 -11.72 -22.59 -27.67
CA SER A 50 -12.17 -22.89 -29.04
C SER A 50 -11.02 -22.80 -30.04
N ALA A 51 -10.04 -23.70 -29.91
CA ALA A 51 -9.05 -23.96 -30.96
C ALA A 51 -9.10 -25.45 -31.35
N PRO A 52 -9.44 -25.79 -32.61
CA PRO A 52 -9.27 -27.15 -33.13
C PRO A 52 -7.78 -27.43 -33.45
N ALA A 53 -7.46 -28.70 -33.29
CA ALA A 53 -6.27 -29.45 -33.70
C ALA A 53 -5.25 -28.79 -34.66
N SER A 54 -3.98 -28.81 -34.21
CA SER A 54 -2.74 -29.15 -34.94
C SER A 54 -2.46 -28.53 -36.33
N PRO A 55 -1.40 -27.71 -36.47
CA PRO A 55 -0.70 -27.56 -37.73
C PRO A 55 0.47 -28.56 -37.81
N GLN A 56 0.44 -29.44 -38.80
CA GLN A 56 1.53 -30.33 -39.17
C GLN A 56 2.79 -29.52 -39.53
N ARG A 57 3.88 -29.78 -38.80
CA ARG A 57 5.23 -29.30 -39.11
C ARG A 57 5.74 -30.02 -40.36
N LYS A 58 5.72 -29.34 -41.51
CA LYS A 58 6.41 -29.81 -42.72
C LYS A 58 7.93 -29.79 -42.46
N GLN A 59 8.53 -30.96 -42.45
CA GLN A 59 9.98 -31.12 -42.49
C GLN A 59 10.47 -30.82 -43.91
N PRO A 60 11.49 -29.96 -44.12
CA PRO A 60 12.25 -29.97 -45.35
C PRO A 60 13.29 -31.09 -45.29
N SER A 61 13.25 -31.97 -46.27
CA SER A 61 14.26 -32.99 -46.55
C SER A 61 15.63 -32.34 -46.79
N PRO A 62 16.74 -32.87 -46.24
CA PRO A 62 18.06 -32.35 -46.57
C PRO A 62 18.47 -32.88 -47.95
N ALA A 63 18.52 -32.01 -48.94
CA ALA A 63 19.25 -32.28 -50.17
C ALA A 63 20.75 -32.29 -49.83
N ALA A 64 21.37 -33.46 -49.97
CA ALA A 64 22.81 -33.64 -49.85
C ALA A 64 23.51 -32.86 -50.97
N VAL A 65 24.18 -31.76 -50.61
CA VAL A 65 25.22 -31.15 -51.44
C VAL A 65 26.54 -31.73 -50.96
N THR A 66 27.02 -32.76 -51.66
CA THR A 66 28.39 -33.25 -51.55
C THR A 66 29.32 -32.27 -52.29
N THR A 67 29.89 -31.33 -51.55
CA THR A 67 31.13 -30.65 -51.97
C THR A 67 32.30 -31.31 -51.26
N SER A 68 33.05 -32.11 -52.02
CA SER A 68 34.35 -32.64 -51.62
C SER A 68 35.35 -31.51 -51.51
N VAL A 69 35.76 -31.15 -50.29
CA VAL A 69 36.92 -30.30 -50.03
C VAL A 69 37.92 -31.13 -49.23
N GLY A 70 39.15 -31.16 -49.74
CA GLY A 70 40.25 -31.99 -49.26
C GLY A 70 40.71 -31.65 -47.83
N PRO A 71 41.51 -32.54 -47.22
CA PRO A 71 41.93 -32.40 -45.82
C PRO A 71 43.18 -31.51 -45.70
N GLN A 72 43.20 -30.57 -44.74
CA GLN A 72 44.30 -30.11 -43.85
C GLN A 72 44.07 -28.64 -43.39
N PRO A 73 44.55 -28.15 -42.21
CA PRO A 73 45.15 -28.83 -41.06
C PRO A 73 44.41 -28.56 -39.73
N ALA A 74 44.74 -29.35 -38.70
CA ALA A 74 44.08 -29.45 -37.39
C ALA A 74 44.15 -28.19 -36.47
N GLN A 75 44.53 -27.01 -36.96
CA GLN A 75 44.73 -25.80 -36.14
C GLN A 75 43.42 -25.02 -35.90
N ASP A 76 42.48 -25.06 -36.84
CA ASP A 76 41.18 -24.38 -36.74
C ASP A 76 40.12 -25.19 -35.97
N ALA A 77 40.34 -26.50 -35.82
CA ALA A 77 39.45 -27.38 -35.07
C ALA A 77 39.37 -26.97 -33.59
N PHE A 78 40.50 -26.55 -33.01
CA PHE A 78 40.58 -26.07 -31.63
C PHE A 78 39.89 -24.71 -31.44
N ALA A 79 40.03 -23.80 -32.43
CA ALA A 79 39.36 -22.50 -32.42
C ALA A 79 37.82 -22.64 -32.56
N PHE A 80 37.37 -23.56 -33.42
CA PHE A 80 35.95 -23.88 -33.57
C PHE A 80 35.38 -24.54 -32.31
N ALA A 81 36.09 -25.49 -31.71
CA ALA A 81 35.68 -26.13 -30.44
C ALA A 81 35.55 -25.09 -29.31
N ASN A 82 36.51 -24.18 -29.17
CA ASN A 82 36.45 -23.10 -28.17
C ASN A 82 35.29 -22.12 -28.41
N LYS A 83 34.99 -21.81 -29.68
CA LYS A 83 33.82 -20.99 -30.03
C LYS A 83 32.51 -21.70 -29.69
N ALA A 84 32.40 -22.99 -30.01
CA ALA A 84 31.24 -23.81 -29.69
C ALA A 84 30.99 -23.90 -28.17
N VAL A 85 32.05 -24.09 -27.37
CA VAL A 85 31.95 -24.10 -25.90
C VAL A 85 31.45 -22.75 -25.36
N ARG A 86 31.98 -21.62 -25.86
CA ARG A 86 31.51 -20.27 -25.47
C ARG A 86 30.08 -19.98 -25.88
N ASP A 87 29.65 -20.47 -27.04
CA ASP A 87 28.27 -20.31 -27.52
C ASP A 87 27.30 -21.15 -26.67
N VAL A 88 27.71 -22.35 -26.25
CA VAL A 88 26.97 -23.17 -25.28
C VAL A 88 26.87 -22.46 -23.92
N GLU A 89 27.96 -21.94 -23.36
CA GLU A 89 27.95 -21.18 -22.11
C GLU A 89 27.05 -19.94 -22.17
N ARG A 90 27.09 -19.19 -23.28
CA ARG A 90 26.20 -18.04 -23.50
C ARG A 90 24.73 -18.47 -23.59
N SER A 91 24.45 -19.60 -24.23
CA SER A 91 23.10 -20.14 -24.34
C SER A 91 22.57 -20.60 -22.97
N GLN A 92 23.40 -21.25 -22.16
CA GLN A 92 23.06 -21.69 -20.81
C GLN A 92 22.86 -20.48 -19.88
N ASN A 93 23.75 -19.49 -19.93
CA ASN A 93 23.61 -18.25 -19.17
C ASN A 93 22.34 -17.48 -19.55
N ARG A 94 21.99 -17.43 -20.84
CA ARG A 94 20.74 -16.83 -21.30
C ARG A 94 19.52 -17.61 -20.79
N GLN A 95 19.53 -18.94 -20.86
CA GLN A 95 18.46 -19.79 -20.33
C GLN A 95 18.29 -19.59 -18.82
N MET A 96 19.38 -19.61 -18.05
CA MET A 96 19.34 -19.34 -16.61
C MET A 96 18.82 -17.93 -16.31
N GLN A 97 19.23 -16.92 -17.07
CA GLN A 97 18.77 -15.56 -16.89
C GLN A 97 17.27 -15.42 -17.21
N GLU A 98 16.78 -16.07 -18.27
CA GLU A 98 15.35 -16.12 -18.62
C GLU A 98 14.52 -16.81 -17.53
N GLU A 99 15.02 -17.92 -16.97
CA GLU A 99 14.38 -18.62 -15.86
C GLU A 99 14.34 -17.76 -14.59
N GLN A 100 15.43 -17.05 -14.28
CA GLN A 100 15.46 -16.09 -13.18
C GLN A 100 14.44 -14.98 -13.38
N ILE A 101 14.34 -14.40 -14.57
CA ILE A 101 13.33 -13.37 -14.90
C ILE A 101 11.92 -13.92 -14.72
N ARG A 102 11.64 -15.15 -15.17
CA ARG A 102 10.34 -15.82 -14.99
C ARG A 102 9.99 -16.06 -13.52
N ASN A 103 10.96 -16.42 -12.69
CA ASN A 103 10.74 -16.65 -11.26
C ASN A 103 10.49 -15.32 -10.53
N VAL A 104 11.20 -14.24 -10.91
CA VAL A 104 10.95 -12.89 -10.40
C VAL A 104 9.56 -12.40 -10.81
N ALA A 105 9.16 -12.60 -12.08
CA ALA A 105 7.83 -12.25 -12.57
C ALA A 105 6.72 -12.98 -11.78
N ARG A 106 6.85 -14.30 -11.58
CA ARG A 106 5.94 -15.07 -10.71
C ARG A 106 5.86 -14.52 -9.28
N GLY A 107 6.98 -14.07 -8.72
CA GLY A 107 7.02 -13.44 -7.41
C GLY A 107 6.30 -12.08 -7.35
N ALA A 108 6.40 -11.28 -8.41
CA ALA A 108 5.68 -10.02 -8.55
C ALA A 108 4.16 -10.24 -8.65
N ASP A 109 3.74 -11.24 -9.42
CA ASP A 109 2.33 -11.62 -9.56
C ASP A 109 1.74 -12.11 -8.23
N ARG A 110 2.48 -12.97 -7.50
CA ARG A 110 2.08 -13.41 -6.15
C ARG A 110 1.86 -12.22 -5.23
N LYS A 111 2.81 -11.26 -5.19
CA LYS A 111 2.71 -10.08 -4.34
C LYS A 111 1.56 -9.15 -4.75
N ALA A 112 1.25 -9.08 -6.05
CA ALA A 112 0.10 -8.32 -6.54
C ALA A 112 -1.22 -8.95 -6.07
N LEU A 113 -1.33 -10.28 -6.13
CA LEU A 113 -2.49 -11.02 -5.62
C LEU A 113 -2.66 -10.88 -4.10
N GLU A 114 -1.56 -10.96 -3.33
CA GLU A 114 -1.58 -10.76 -1.87
C GLU A 114 -2.08 -9.37 -1.47
N GLN A 115 -1.73 -8.33 -2.24
CA GLN A 115 -2.20 -6.96 -1.98
C GLN A 115 -3.70 -6.77 -2.26
N GLN A 116 -4.27 -7.55 -3.17
CA GLN A 116 -5.71 -7.54 -3.44
C GLN A 116 -6.51 -8.13 -2.28
N GLN A 117 -5.90 -9.03 -1.49
CA GLN A 117 -6.50 -9.58 -0.28
C GLN A 117 -6.54 -8.54 0.84
N THR A 118 -7.75 -8.05 1.13
CA THR A 118 -7.97 -6.95 2.08
C THR A 118 -8.02 -7.40 3.54
N ARG A 119 -8.49 -8.63 3.80
CA ARG A 119 -8.62 -9.23 5.13
C ARG A 119 -7.39 -10.08 5.45
N ARG A 120 -6.87 -9.94 6.68
CA ARG A 120 -5.88 -10.86 7.25
C ARG A 120 -6.62 -11.96 7.99
N TRP A 121 -6.48 -13.19 7.54
CA TRP A 121 -7.07 -14.36 8.19
C TRP A 121 -6.20 -14.80 9.36
N LEU A 122 -6.83 -15.09 10.49
CA LEU A 122 -6.19 -15.68 11.65
C LEU A 122 -6.48 -17.18 11.69
N ILE A 123 -5.63 -17.93 12.39
CA ILE A 123 -5.86 -19.36 12.62
C ILE A 123 -7.10 -19.48 13.52
N GLY A 124 -8.06 -20.31 13.12
CA GLY A 124 -9.34 -20.47 13.81
C GLY A 124 -10.47 -19.58 13.31
N ASP A 125 -10.20 -18.62 12.41
CA ASP A 125 -11.28 -17.90 11.71
C ASP A 125 -12.04 -18.88 10.80
N VAL A 126 -13.35 -19.02 11.04
CA VAL A 126 -14.24 -19.72 10.12
C VAL A 126 -14.55 -18.82 8.93
N TYR A 127 -14.50 -19.37 7.73
CA TYR A 127 -14.87 -18.67 6.51
C TYR A 127 -16.06 -19.37 5.84
N ALA A 128 -16.90 -18.58 5.19
CA ALA A 128 -17.87 -19.05 4.21
C ALA A 128 -17.39 -18.68 2.80
N PRO A 129 -17.87 -19.37 1.74
CA PRO A 129 -17.54 -19.01 0.36
C PRO A 129 -17.84 -17.54 0.02
N HIS A 130 -18.84 -16.94 0.67
CA HIS A 130 -19.20 -15.53 0.50
C HIS A 130 -18.11 -14.55 0.97
N ASP A 131 -17.30 -14.93 1.97
CA ASP A 131 -16.25 -14.07 2.54
C ASP A 131 -15.08 -13.83 1.58
N LEU A 132 -14.96 -14.67 0.55
CA LEU A 132 -13.95 -14.55 -0.51
C LEU A 132 -14.45 -13.68 -1.69
N SER A 133 -15.69 -13.18 -1.63
CA SER A 133 -16.25 -12.35 -2.69
C SER A 133 -15.65 -10.93 -2.70
N GLY A 134 -15.62 -10.30 -3.87
CA GLY A 134 -15.16 -8.92 -4.02
C GLY A 134 -15.97 -7.90 -3.21
N VAL A 135 -17.24 -8.21 -2.92
CA VAL A 135 -18.14 -7.36 -2.12
C VAL A 135 -17.70 -7.36 -0.67
N GLU A 136 -17.46 -8.53 -0.08
CA GLU A 136 -16.94 -8.64 1.29
C GLU A 136 -15.55 -8.02 1.41
N MET A 137 -14.64 -8.30 0.47
CA MET A 137 -13.33 -7.64 0.44
C MET A 137 -13.43 -6.11 0.42
N SER A 138 -14.42 -5.56 -0.29
CA SER A 138 -14.66 -4.11 -0.31
C SER A 138 -15.15 -3.57 1.04
N LYS A 139 -15.96 -4.34 1.79
CA LYS A 139 -16.37 -3.99 3.15
C LYS A 139 -15.16 -3.97 4.09
N TRP A 140 -14.34 -5.02 4.08
CA TRP A 140 -13.12 -5.12 4.90
C TRP A 140 -12.14 -3.98 4.63
N ARG A 141 -11.97 -3.59 3.35
CA ARG A 141 -11.13 -2.44 2.96
C ARG A 141 -11.59 -1.14 3.63
N ARG A 142 -12.91 -0.90 3.65
CA ARG A 142 -13.50 0.32 4.24
C ARG A 142 -13.33 0.35 5.75
N VAL A 143 -13.52 -0.78 6.42
CA VAL A 143 -13.33 -0.90 7.88
C VAL A 143 -11.88 -0.60 8.24
N LYS A 144 -10.92 -1.18 7.52
CA LYS A 144 -9.48 -0.95 7.75
C LYS A 144 -9.10 0.54 7.64
N GLN A 145 -9.63 1.24 6.63
CA GLN A 145 -9.34 2.67 6.43
C GLN A 145 -9.93 3.57 7.52
N LYS A 146 -11.03 3.17 8.16
CA LYS A 146 -11.75 3.94 9.19
C LYS A 146 -11.60 3.35 10.58
N ALA A 147 -10.61 2.49 10.80
CA ALA A 147 -10.38 1.86 12.09
C ALA A 147 -9.93 2.91 13.12
N ARG A 148 -10.88 3.56 13.77
CA ARG A 148 -10.62 4.26 15.03
C ARG A 148 -10.52 3.19 16.10
N PRO A 149 -9.48 3.21 16.96
CA PRO A 149 -9.43 2.34 18.13
C PRO A 149 -10.74 2.45 18.91
N ARG A 150 -11.32 1.31 19.31
CA ARG A 150 -12.53 1.32 20.13
C ARG A 150 -12.29 1.91 21.51
N TYR A 151 -11.07 1.77 22.00
CA TYR A 151 -10.65 2.19 23.32
C TYR A 151 -9.48 3.16 23.21
N ASP A 152 -9.45 4.15 24.09
CA ASP A 152 -8.37 5.12 24.19
C ASP A 152 -7.18 4.47 24.90
N VAL A 153 -6.00 4.49 24.26
CA VAL A 153 -4.75 3.93 24.80
C VAL A 153 -4.38 4.56 26.14
N ILE A 154 -4.64 5.86 26.33
CA ILE A 154 -4.31 6.57 27.57
C ILE A 154 -5.22 6.12 28.72
N ASP A 155 -6.50 5.88 28.44
CA ASP A 155 -7.43 5.35 29.43
C ASP A 155 -7.10 3.89 29.77
N GLN A 156 -6.72 3.07 28.77
CA GLN A 156 -6.33 1.67 28.98
C GLN A 156 -5.07 1.52 29.82
N LEU A 157 -4.07 2.37 29.59
CA LEU A 157 -2.84 2.38 30.37
C LEU A 157 -3.00 3.10 31.71
N ASN A 158 -4.13 3.78 31.93
CA ASN A 158 -4.46 4.51 33.14
C ASN A 158 -3.41 5.58 33.51
N ILE A 159 -2.87 6.25 32.49
CA ILE A 159 -1.78 7.23 32.59
C ILE A 159 -2.35 8.65 32.45
N ASN A 160 -1.84 9.61 33.23
CA ASN A 160 -2.17 11.03 33.07
C ASN A 160 -1.15 11.74 32.16
N PRO A 161 -1.53 12.19 30.94
CA PRO A 161 -0.57 12.78 30.01
C PRO A 161 0.17 14.02 30.54
N THR A 162 -0.48 14.80 31.40
CA THR A 162 0.04 16.04 31.97
C THR A 162 1.28 15.83 32.83
N ASP A 163 1.40 14.67 33.45
CA ASP A 163 2.42 14.39 34.45
C ASP A 163 3.68 13.84 33.76
N HIS A 164 3.49 13.16 32.63
CA HIS A 164 4.56 12.57 31.83
C HIS A 164 5.11 13.49 30.73
N TYR A 165 4.96 14.83 30.86
CA TYR A 165 5.47 15.79 29.88
C TYR A 165 7.00 15.73 29.68
N LYS A 166 7.73 15.18 30.66
CA LYS A 166 9.20 14.99 30.60
C LYS A 166 9.62 13.81 29.72
N ASN A 167 8.70 12.89 29.43
CA ASN A 167 8.99 11.72 28.62
C ASN A 167 8.84 12.08 27.13
N PHE A 168 9.97 12.31 26.46
CA PHE A 168 10.01 12.67 25.04
C PHE A 168 9.47 11.56 24.13
N SER A 169 9.62 10.28 24.49
CA SER A 169 9.10 9.16 23.72
C SER A 169 7.57 9.20 23.65
N ILE A 170 6.90 9.38 24.79
CA ILE A 170 5.42 9.48 24.82
C ILE A 170 4.96 10.71 24.05
N MET A 171 5.56 11.87 24.32
CA MET A 171 5.13 13.13 23.69
C MET A 171 5.32 13.13 22.17
N SER A 172 6.43 12.56 21.68
CA SER A 172 6.74 12.52 20.24
C SER A 172 5.76 11.70 19.42
N GLU A 173 5.10 10.70 20.02
CA GLU A 173 4.14 9.84 19.32
C GLU A 173 2.89 10.64 18.93
N TYR A 174 2.54 11.67 19.71
CA TYR A 174 1.39 12.53 19.48
C TYR A 174 1.72 13.81 18.70
N VAL A 175 2.95 13.91 18.19
CA VAL A 175 3.44 15.03 17.39
C VAL A 175 3.80 14.52 15.99
N THR A 176 3.56 15.32 14.96
CA THR A 176 3.92 15.00 13.58
C THR A 176 5.42 15.13 13.39
N ASP A 177 5.91 14.65 12.24
CA ASP A 177 7.32 14.81 11.90
C ASP A 177 7.78 16.29 11.93
N MET A 178 6.86 17.20 11.60
CA MET A 178 7.05 18.65 11.58
C MET A 178 6.79 19.35 12.93
N GLY A 179 6.72 18.60 14.04
CA GLY A 179 6.53 19.19 15.37
C GLY A 179 5.10 19.67 15.70
N LYS A 180 4.11 19.44 14.81
CA LYS A 180 2.70 19.82 15.05
C LYS A 180 1.97 18.75 15.86
N ILE A 181 1.09 19.14 16.77
CA ILE A 181 0.27 18.17 17.51
C ILE A 181 -0.69 17.46 16.55
N LYS A 182 -0.67 16.12 16.52
CA LYS A 182 -1.54 15.29 15.67
C LYS A 182 -3.03 15.52 15.99
N HIS A 183 -3.90 15.43 14.98
CA HIS A 183 -5.34 15.60 15.19
C HIS A 183 -5.94 14.35 15.88
N SER A 184 -7.09 14.50 16.55
CA SER A 184 -7.80 13.40 17.24
C SER A 184 -8.19 12.21 16.33
N LYS A 185 -8.22 12.46 15.01
CA LYS A 185 -8.43 11.42 13.99
C LYS A 185 -7.20 10.53 13.82
N ASP A 186 -6.01 11.09 13.97
CA ASP A 186 -4.74 10.39 13.79
C ASP A 186 -4.30 9.74 15.09
N THR A 187 -4.54 10.40 16.24
CA THR A 187 -4.17 9.86 17.56
C THR A 187 -5.15 8.82 18.09
N GLY A 188 -6.41 8.85 17.63
CA GLY A 188 -7.47 7.97 18.14
C GLY A 188 -7.88 8.23 19.60
N LEU A 189 -7.35 9.28 20.24
CA LEU A 189 -7.65 9.61 21.65
C LEU A 189 -9.06 10.19 21.81
N ARG A 190 -9.62 10.03 23.01
CA ARG A 190 -10.88 10.67 23.41
C ARG A 190 -10.67 12.18 23.54
N PRO A 191 -11.67 13.04 23.24
CA PRO A 191 -11.48 14.50 23.25
C PRO A 191 -10.95 15.08 24.57
N ARG A 192 -11.29 14.48 25.72
CA ARG A 192 -10.76 14.89 27.03
C ARG A 192 -9.26 14.62 27.14
N ASN A 193 -8.82 13.43 26.76
CA ASN A 193 -7.41 13.02 26.84
C ASN A 193 -6.57 13.71 25.76
N GLN A 194 -7.11 13.93 24.56
CA GLN A 194 -6.46 14.73 23.54
C GLN A 194 -6.10 16.13 24.03
N ARG A 195 -6.97 16.79 24.80
CA ARG A 195 -6.67 18.11 25.40
C ARG A 195 -5.58 18.03 26.46
N LYS A 196 -5.61 16.99 27.31
CA LYS A 196 -4.56 16.75 28.32
C LYS A 196 -3.20 16.51 27.64
N MET A 197 -3.17 15.66 26.61
CA MET A 197 -1.99 15.38 25.80
C MET A 197 -1.46 16.65 25.13
N ALA A 198 -2.32 17.42 24.46
CA ALA A 198 -1.93 18.69 23.84
C ALA A 198 -1.38 19.70 24.87
N LYS A 199 -1.93 19.74 26.09
CA LYS A 199 -1.40 20.57 27.18
C LYS A 199 -0.02 20.09 27.64
N ALA A 200 0.19 18.78 27.76
CA ALA A 200 1.48 18.18 28.11
C ALA A 200 2.55 18.48 27.06
N VAL A 201 2.25 18.29 25.78
CA VAL A 201 3.17 18.60 24.67
C VAL A 201 3.54 20.08 24.66
N ARG A 202 2.55 20.99 24.78
CA ARG A 202 2.82 22.44 24.84
C ARG A 202 3.69 22.82 26.05
N ARG A 203 3.49 22.17 27.20
CA ARG A 203 4.34 22.35 28.39
C ARG A 203 5.77 21.90 28.09
N ALA A 204 5.95 20.73 27.50
CA ALA A 204 7.28 20.21 27.18
C ALA A 204 8.04 21.10 26.20
N ILE A 205 7.35 21.62 25.16
CA ILE A 205 7.91 22.59 24.21
C ILE A 205 8.26 23.91 24.90
N GLY A 206 7.36 24.45 25.72
CA GLY A 206 7.58 25.70 26.43
C GLY A 206 8.73 25.64 27.44
N LEU A 207 9.04 24.46 27.97
CA LEU A 207 10.19 24.21 28.84
C LEU A 207 11.50 23.87 28.08
N GLY A 208 11.46 23.80 26.74
CA GLY A 208 12.63 23.48 25.93
C GLY A 208 13.04 22.00 25.95
N LEU A 209 12.19 21.10 26.44
CA LEU A 209 12.49 19.65 26.47
C LEU A 209 12.30 18.97 25.12
N ILE A 210 11.41 19.51 24.27
CA ILE A 210 11.05 18.93 22.97
C ILE A 210 11.09 20.02 21.89
N PRO A 211 11.69 19.74 20.71
CA PRO A 211 11.68 20.69 19.60
C PRO A 211 10.26 20.97 19.06
N SER A 212 10.05 22.20 18.60
CA SER A 212 8.75 22.65 18.06
C SER A 212 8.56 22.38 16.56
N VAL A 213 9.66 22.20 15.81
CA VAL A 213 9.65 22.14 14.34
C VAL A 213 9.91 20.74 13.79
N TYR A 214 10.55 19.87 14.58
CA TYR A 214 10.92 18.52 14.18
C TYR A 214 10.74 17.54 15.35
N ARG A 215 10.91 16.23 15.12
CA ARG A 215 10.87 15.23 16.20
C ARG A 215 12.13 15.25 17.05
N HIS A 216 12.04 14.78 18.29
CA HIS A 216 13.20 14.76 19.19
C HIS A 216 14.39 13.99 18.58
N PRO A 217 15.63 14.52 18.62
CA PRO A 217 16.76 13.98 17.86
C PRO A 217 17.13 12.55 18.27
N GLU A 218 17.03 12.19 19.56
CA GLU A 218 17.30 10.82 20.01
C GLU A 218 16.35 9.78 19.41
N ILE A 219 15.14 10.21 19.05
CA ILE A 219 14.16 9.34 18.40
C ILE A 219 14.55 9.11 16.95
N LEU A 220 14.98 10.16 16.24
CA LEU A 220 15.47 10.04 14.86
C LEU A 220 16.73 9.17 14.77
N LYS A 221 17.64 9.28 15.74
CA LYS A 221 18.80 8.39 15.87
C LYS A 221 18.37 6.93 16.06
N THR A 222 17.40 6.70 16.93
CA THR A 222 16.88 5.35 17.20
C THR A 222 16.19 4.77 15.97
N GLU A 223 15.36 5.54 15.27
CA GLU A 223 14.65 5.12 14.06
C GLU A 223 15.61 4.81 12.91
N SER A 224 16.62 5.65 12.70
CA SER A 224 17.65 5.40 11.68
C SER A 224 18.55 4.21 12.02
N ALA A 225 18.88 3.99 13.29
CA ALA A 225 19.57 2.78 13.75
C ALA A 225 18.71 1.51 13.54
N PHE A 226 17.42 1.59 13.87
CA PHE A 226 16.46 0.51 13.66
C PHE A 226 16.31 0.17 12.18
N ALA A 227 16.14 1.19 11.32
CA ALA A 227 16.04 1.00 9.87
C ALA A 227 17.28 0.33 9.27
N ARG A 228 18.48 0.73 9.70
CA ARG A 228 19.74 0.09 9.30
C ARG A 228 19.80 -1.38 9.72
N ARG A 229 19.39 -1.70 10.95
CA ARG A 229 19.37 -3.09 11.44
C ARG A 229 18.39 -3.96 10.65
N VAL A 230 17.19 -3.45 10.35
CA VAL A 230 16.18 -4.19 9.57
C VAL A 230 16.67 -4.45 8.15
N ALA A 231 17.36 -3.49 7.52
CA ALA A 231 17.93 -3.66 6.19
C ALA A 231 19.00 -4.77 6.15
N LEU A 232 19.87 -4.83 7.16
CA LEU A 232 20.89 -5.88 7.28
C LEU A 232 20.31 -7.27 7.56
N SER A 233 19.14 -7.37 8.22
CA SER A 233 18.47 -8.65 8.51
C SER A 233 17.70 -9.26 7.33
N ARG A 234 17.52 -8.50 6.24
CA ARG A 234 16.69 -8.89 5.08
C ARG A 234 17.50 -9.14 3.80
N GLY A 235 18.83 -9.01 3.85
CA GLY A 235 19.77 -9.43 2.81
C GLY A 235 20.36 -10.78 3.16
#